data_AF-A0A943M1B5-F1
#
_entry.id   AF-A0A943M1B5-F1
#
_cell.length_a   1.000
_cell.length_b   1.000
_cell.length_c   1.000
_cell.angle_alpha   90.00
_cell.angle_beta   90.00
_cell.angle_gamma   90.00
#
_symmetry.space_group_name_H-M   'P 1'
#
loop_
_entity.id
_entity.type
_entity.pdbx_description
1 polymer ?
#
loop_
_entity_poly.entity_id
_entity_poly.type
_entity_poly.pdbx_seq_one_letter_code
_entity_poly.pdbx_strand_id
1 'polypeptide(L)'
;MASKSKQWGKPKRWSANARAMWDEHNARYEFNPAETQILRAACDTLTVIDRLTVLLFDQEDWEVVGSAGQKALDPKLVELRMLRGSLATLLDKLKIPNDDAATVSNERATQARAAAQSRWKVAHGAAS
;
A
#
# COMPACT_ATOMS: atom_id res chain seq x y z
N MET A 1 -35.21 2.90 13.98
CA MET A 1 -34.03 3.35 14.75
C MET A 1 -32.83 2.54 14.28
N ALA A 2 -31.96 3.10 13.44
CA ALA A 2 -30.77 2.40 12.96
C ALA A 2 -29.77 2.28 14.13
N SER A 3 -29.44 1.03 14.49
CA SER A 3 -28.46 0.71 15.53
C SER A 3 -27.11 1.34 15.16
N LYS A 4 -26.54 2.15 16.06
CA LYS A 4 -25.21 2.75 15.88
C LYS A 4 -24.20 1.61 15.78
N SER A 5 -23.76 1.29 14.57
CA SER A 5 -22.71 0.30 14.33
C SER A 5 -21.45 0.73 15.08
N LYS A 6 -20.74 -0.25 15.65
CA LYS A 6 -19.49 -0.03 16.38
C LYS A 6 -18.47 0.61 15.44
N GLN A 7 -18.30 1.93 15.52
CA GLN A 7 -17.31 2.65 14.72
C GLN A 7 -15.90 2.09 15.02
N TRP A 8 -15.20 1.60 14.01
CA TRP A 8 -13.81 1.17 14.17
C TRP A 8 -12.91 2.39 14.06
N GLY A 9 -12.27 2.75 15.17
CA GLY A 9 -11.32 3.84 15.20
C GLY A 9 -10.01 3.49 14.48
N LYS A 10 -9.33 4.52 13.94
CA LYS A 10 -8.02 4.39 13.28
C LYS A 10 -6.93 3.96 14.27
N PRO A 11 -6.32 2.76 14.13
CA PRO A 11 -5.19 2.34 14.93
C PRO A 11 -4.02 3.34 14.86
N LYS A 12 -3.36 3.59 16.00
CA LYS A 12 -2.16 4.45 16.06
C LYS A 12 -0.97 3.86 15.29
N ARG A 13 -0.91 2.53 15.15
CA ARG A 13 0.20 1.82 14.49
C ARG A 13 0.30 2.05 12.99
N TRP A 14 -0.79 2.52 12.37
CA TRP A 14 -0.85 2.71 10.93
C TRP A 14 0.13 3.77 10.45
N SER A 15 0.78 3.49 9.33
CA SER A 15 1.60 4.46 8.63
C SER A 15 0.75 5.64 8.15
N ALA A 16 1.41 6.74 7.76
CA ALA A 16 0.74 7.90 7.19
C ALA A 16 -0.09 7.52 5.95
N ASN A 17 0.46 6.71 5.05
CA ASN A 17 -0.23 6.27 3.83
C ASN A 17 -1.45 5.39 4.15
N ALA A 18 -1.34 4.47 5.12
CA ALA A 18 -2.47 3.64 5.54
C ALA A 18 -3.60 4.47 6.16
N ARG A 19 -3.28 5.51 6.94
CA ARG A 19 -4.28 6.43 7.49
C ARG A 19 -4.95 7.26 6.38
N ALA A 20 -4.18 7.74 5.42
CA ALA A 20 -4.71 8.47 4.27
C ALA A 20 -5.65 7.60 3.43
N MET A 21 -5.25 6.36 3.14
CA MET A 21 -6.09 5.39 2.41
C MET A 21 -7.41 5.14 3.15
N TRP A 22 -7.37 4.92 4.47
CA TRP A 22 -8.57 4.76 5.27
C TRP A 22 -9.49 5.98 5.18
N ASP A 23 -8.94 7.18 5.33
CA ASP A 23 -9.71 8.43 5.32
C ASP A 23 -10.34 8.68 3.94
N GLU A 24 -9.60 8.50 2.86
CA GLU A 24 -10.10 8.65 1.48
C GLU A 24 -11.23 7.67 1.18
N HIS A 25 -11.08 6.40 1.55
CA HIS A 25 -12.09 5.38 1.26
C HIS A 25 -13.37 5.62 2.07
N ASN A 26 -13.26 5.94 3.37
CA ASN A 26 -14.43 6.23 4.21
C ASN A 26 -15.09 7.57 3.88
N ALA A 27 -14.39 8.50 3.24
CA ALA A 27 -14.99 9.74 2.75
C ALA A 27 -15.83 9.52 1.48
N ARG A 28 -15.51 8.49 0.68
CA ARG A 28 -16.08 8.28 -0.64
C ARG A 28 -17.12 7.15 -0.71
N TYR A 29 -17.01 6.15 0.17
CA TYR A 29 -17.85 4.96 0.14
C TYR A 29 -18.39 4.62 1.53
N GLU A 30 -19.59 4.03 1.57
CA GLU A 30 -20.11 3.37 2.77
C GLU A 30 -19.75 1.89 2.74
N PHE A 31 -19.18 1.39 3.84
CA PHE A 31 -18.77 0.00 3.97
C PHE A 31 -19.66 -0.75 4.95
N ASN A 32 -20.05 -1.98 4.57
CA ASN A 32 -20.62 -2.91 5.53
C ASN A 32 -19.53 -3.45 6.49
N PRO A 33 -19.89 -4.16 7.57
CA PRO A 33 -18.90 -4.64 8.53
C PRO A 33 -17.83 -5.56 7.92
N ALA A 34 -18.16 -6.42 6.96
CA ALA A 34 -17.19 -7.32 6.34
C ALA A 34 -16.18 -6.55 5.47
N GLU A 35 -16.67 -5.62 4.65
CA GLU A 35 -15.84 -4.73 3.83
C GLU A 35 -14.93 -3.87 4.70
N THR A 36 -15.47 -3.35 5.82
CA THR A 36 -14.67 -2.56 6.76
C THR A 36 -13.49 -3.39 7.30
N GLN A 37 -13.63 -4.72 7.48
CA GLN A 37 -12.55 -5.58 7.97
C GLN A 37 -11.49 -5.76 6.90
N ILE A 38 -11.92 -5.90 5.65
CA ILE A 38 -11.03 -6.00 4.48
C ILE A 38 -10.22 -4.70 4.34
N LEU A 39 -10.87 -3.53 4.42
CA LEU A 39 -10.18 -2.24 4.36
C LEU A 39 -9.18 -2.07 5.51
N ARG A 40 -9.55 -2.51 6.71
CA ARG A 40 -8.67 -2.47 7.89
C ARG A 40 -7.45 -3.38 7.72
N ALA A 41 -7.66 -4.59 7.18
CA ALA A 41 -6.57 -5.51 6.86
C ALA A 41 -5.65 -4.92 5.77
N ALA A 42 -6.21 -4.28 4.74
CA ALA A 42 -5.43 -3.58 3.72
C ALA A 42 -4.57 -2.45 4.32
N CYS A 43 -5.11 -1.67 5.26
CA CYS A 43 -4.36 -0.63 5.97
C CYS A 43 -3.21 -1.20 6.83
N ASP A 44 -3.45 -2.32 7.51
CA ASP A 44 -2.41 -3.03 8.26
C ASP A 44 -1.32 -3.56 7.32
N THR A 45 -1.68 -4.18 6.19
CA THR A 45 -0.71 -4.66 5.17
C THR A 45 0.09 -3.51 4.57
N LEU A 46 -0.56 -2.40 4.19
CA LEU A 46 0.11 -1.21 3.66
C LEU A 46 1.10 -0.61 4.68
N THR A 47 0.77 -0.63 5.97
CA THR A 47 1.68 -0.19 7.03
C THR A 47 2.96 -1.04 7.07
N VAL A 48 2.85 -2.36 6.90
CA VAL A 48 4.02 -3.25 6.86
C VAL A 48 4.84 -3.02 5.59
N ILE A 49 4.18 -2.86 4.44
CA ILE A 49 4.82 -2.52 3.17
C ILE A 49 5.62 -1.21 3.30
N ASP A 50 5.03 -0.16 3.88
CA ASP A 50 5.73 1.12 4.06
C ASP A 50 6.99 0.95 4.91
N ARG A 51 6.88 0.22 6.03
CA ARG A 51 8.03 -0.01 6.93
C ARG A 51 9.12 -0.84 6.25
N LEU A 52 8.77 -1.92 5.57
CA LEU A 52 9.73 -2.74 4.83
C LEU A 52 10.35 -1.99 3.66
N THR A 53 9.59 -1.11 3.00
CA THR A 53 10.11 -0.26 1.93
C THR A 53 11.19 0.67 2.50
N VAL A 54 10.91 1.38 3.59
CA VAL A 54 11.93 2.23 4.24
C VAL A 54 13.19 1.41 4.59
N LEU A 55 13.02 0.28 5.29
CA LEU A 55 14.15 -0.59 5.67
C LEU A 55 14.94 -1.14 4.47
N LEU A 56 14.27 -1.37 3.34
CA LEU A 56 14.88 -1.93 2.14
C LEU A 56 15.60 -0.88 1.29
N PHE A 57 15.12 0.36 1.30
CA PHE A 57 15.68 1.45 0.48
C PHE A 57 16.69 2.32 1.25
N ASP A 58 16.75 2.21 2.57
CA ASP A 58 17.78 2.85 3.41
C ASP A 58 19.12 2.07 3.43
N GLN A 59 19.20 0.90 2.79
CA GLN A 59 20.42 0.09 2.68
C GLN A 59 21.14 0.30 1.33
N GLU A 60 22.47 0.16 1.33
CA GLU A 60 23.33 0.39 0.16
C GLU A 60 23.26 -0.74 -0.88
N ASP A 61 23.07 -1.99 -0.46
CA ASP A 61 23.00 -3.18 -1.31
C ASP A 61 21.71 -3.96 -1.00
N TRP A 62 21.19 -4.66 -2.01
CA TRP A 62 20.02 -5.54 -1.92
C TRP A 62 20.42 -7.02 -1.89
N GLU A 63 21.71 -7.29 -1.79
CA GLU A 63 22.28 -8.62 -1.56
C GLU A 63 22.71 -8.78 -0.09
N VAL A 64 22.46 -9.95 0.47
CA VAL A 64 22.97 -10.38 1.78
C VAL A 64 23.92 -11.56 1.59
N VAL A 65 24.98 -11.61 2.40
CA VAL A 65 25.89 -12.75 2.41
C VAL A 65 25.28 -13.86 3.25
N GLY A 66 25.05 -15.01 2.61
CA GLY A 66 24.56 -16.21 3.27
C GLY A 66 25.63 -16.86 4.15
N SER A 67 25.22 -17.84 4.96
CA SER A 67 26.10 -18.51 5.93
C SER A 67 27.29 -19.25 5.30
N ALA A 68 27.22 -19.63 4.01
CA ALA A 68 28.31 -20.27 3.27
C ALA A 68 29.08 -19.28 2.37
N GLY A 69 28.90 -17.97 2.57
CA GLY A 69 29.65 -16.91 1.89
C GLY A 69 29.10 -16.50 0.51
N GLN A 70 28.10 -17.20 -0.01
CA GLN A 70 27.41 -16.81 -1.25
C GLN A 70 26.55 -15.56 -1.04
N LYS A 71 26.55 -14.66 -2.01
CA LYS A 71 25.58 -13.57 -2.07
C LYS A 71 24.21 -14.10 -2.50
N ALA A 72 23.17 -13.61 -1.85
CA ALA A 72 21.79 -13.89 -2.19
C ALA A 72 20.95 -12.61 -2.09
N LEU A 73 19.84 -12.56 -2.82
CA LEU A 73 18.91 -11.44 -2.72
C LEU A 73 18.38 -11.31 -1.29
N ASP A 74 18.28 -10.08 -0.79
CA ASP A 74 17.73 -9.77 0.52
C ASP A 74 16.31 -10.34 0.67
N PRO A 75 16.04 -11.19 1.69
CA PRO A 75 14.72 -11.76 1.93
C PRO A 75 13.60 -10.72 2.02
N LYS A 76 13.90 -9.48 2.42
CA LYS A 76 12.94 -8.38 2.48
C LYS A 76 12.32 -8.06 1.10
N LEU A 77 13.05 -8.27 0.00
CA LEU A 77 12.53 -8.08 -1.36
C LEU A 77 11.43 -9.09 -1.69
N VAL A 78 11.63 -10.34 -1.31
CA VAL A 78 10.66 -11.42 -1.54
C VAL A 78 9.39 -11.17 -0.72
N GLU A 79 9.56 -10.82 0.55
CA GLU A 79 8.43 -10.49 1.44
C GLU A 79 7.64 -9.27 0.92
N LEU A 80 8.35 -8.22 0.49
CA LEU A 80 7.72 -7.03 -0.07
C LEU A 80 6.88 -7.34 -1.32
N ARG A 81 7.35 -8.25 -2.18
CA ARG A 81 6.57 -8.73 -3.34
C ARG A 81 5.29 -9.46 -2.91
N MET A 82 5.38 -10.33 -1.92
CA MET A 82 4.23 -11.11 -1.41
C MET A 82 3.18 -10.21 -0.74
N LEU A 83 3.62 -9.25 0.07
CA LEU A 83 2.73 -8.29 0.73
C LEU A 83 2.02 -7.39 -0.28
N ARG A 84 2.72 -6.93 -1.33
CA ARG A 84 2.10 -6.15 -2.41
C ARG A 84 1.00 -6.93 -3.14
N GLY A 85 1.23 -8.21 -3.40
CA GLY A 85 0.20 -9.10 -3.97
C GLY A 85 -1.00 -9.29 -3.04
N SER A 86 -0.74 -9.41 -1.73
CA SER A 86 -1.80 -9.52 -0.71
C SER A 86 -2.61 -8.23 -0.60
N LEU A 87 -1.97 -7.06 -0.65
CA LEU A 87 -2.66 -5.77 -0.67
C LEU A 87 -3.57 -5.64 -1.90
N ALA A 88 -3.07 -5.97 -3.09
CA ALA A 88 -3.89 -5.97 -4.32
C ALA A 88 -5.12 -6.89 -4.17
N THR A 89 -4.91 -8.11 -3.67
CA THR A 89 -6.00 -9.07 -3.45
C THR A 89 -7.04 -8.55 -2.44
N LEU A 90 -6.63 -7.86 -1.38
CA LEU A 90 -7.53 -7.27 -0.40
C LEU A 90 -8.35 -6.13 -1.00
N LEU A 91 -7.72 -5.25 -1.80
CA LEU A 91 -8.40 -4.15 -2.45
C LEU A 91 -9.39 -4.64 -3.51
N ASP A 92 -9.03 -5.65 -4.30
CA ASP A 92 -9.95 -6.28 -5.27
C ASP A 92 -11.19 -6.88 -4.59
N LYS A 93 -11.00 -7.47 -3.40
CA LYS A 93 -12.11 -8.03 -2.60
C LYS A 93 -13.05 -6.98 -2.03
N LEU A 94 -12.61 -5.73 -1.90
CA LEU A 94 -13.47 -4.62 -1.45
C LEU A 94 -14.53 -4.28 -2.52
N LYS A 95 -14.39 -4.78 -3.76
CA LYS A 95 -15.35 -4.65 -4.88
C LYS A 95 -15.87 -3.21 -5.03
N ILE A 96 -15.00 -2.24 -4.83
CA ILE A 96 -15.36 -0.83 -4.95
C ILE A 96 -15.86 -0.59 -6.37
N PRO A 97 -17.05 0.02 -6.56
CA PRO A 97 -17.51 0.43 -7.88
C PRO A 97 -16.44 1.28 -8.55
N ASN A 98 -16.00 0.87 -9.74
CA ASN A 98 -15.06 1.66 -10.50
C ASN A 98 -15.87 2.80 -11.15
N ASP A 99 -15.91 3.98 -10.51
CA ASP A 99 -16.66 5.16 -10.99
C ASP A 99 -16.27 5.60 -12.42
N ASP A 100 -15.19 5.05 -12.97
CA ASP A 100 -14.54 5.48 -14.22
C ASP A 100 -14.60 4.46 -15.36
N ALA A 101 -15.52 3.50 -15.33
CA ALA A 101 -15.66 2.51 -16.42
C ALA A 101 -15.95 3.11 -17.81
N ALA A 102 -16.20 4.43 -17.92
CA ALA A 102 -16.44 5.08 -19.20
C ALA A 102 -15.26 5.89 -19.78
N THR A 103 -14.32 6.48 -18.99
CA THR A 103 -13.28 7.34 -19.62
C THR A 103 -12.03 7.69 -18.79
N VAL A 104 -11.94 7.45 -17.47
CA VAL A 104 -10.91 8.11 -16.63
C VAL A 104 -9.81 7.17 -16.07
N SER A 105 -9.89 5.87 -16.37
CA SER A 105 -8.97 4.88 -15.79
C SER A 105 -7.51 5.05 -16.25
N ASN A 106 -7.28 5.69 -17.40
CA ASN A 106 -5.95 5.81 -17.97
C ASN A 106 -5.23 7.10 -17.51
N GLU A 107 -5.88 8.26 -17.49
CA GLU A 107 -5.21 9.50 -17.07
C GLU A 107 -4.92 9.53 -15.57
N ARG A 108 -5.86 9.11 -14.71
CA ARG A 108 -5.65 9.13 -13.25
C ARG A 108 -4.60 8.10 -12.81
N ALA A 109 -4.61 6.91 -13.42
CA ALA A 109 -3.57 5.91 -13.16
C ALA A 109 -2.21 6.35 -13.72
N THR A 110 -2.17 7.08 -14.84
CA THR A 110 -0.94 7.67 -15.39
C THR A 110 -0.41 8.80 -14.52
N GLN A 111 -1.28 9.66 -13.99
CA GLN A 111 -0.91 10.72 -13.05
C GLN A 111 -0.42 10.16 -11.71
N ALA A 112 -1.05 9.11 -11.18
CA ALA A 112 -0.59 8.43 -9.96
C ALA A 112 0.78 7.77 -10.17
N ARG A 113 1.01 7.14 -11.33
CA ARG A 113 2.33 6.61 -11.72
C ARG A 113 3.36 7.73 -11.90
N ALA A 114 3.00 8.85 -12.53
CA ALA A 114 3.88 10.00 -12.70
C ALA A 114 4.22 10.68 -11.37
N ALA A 115 3.26 10.76 -10.44
CA ALA A 115 3.48 11.24 -9.07
C ALA A 115 4.40 10.29 -8.28
N ALA A 116 4.22 8.98 -8.43
CA ALA A 116 5.13 7.99 -7.82
C ALA A 116 6.55 8.05 -8.43
N GLN A 117 6.66 8.20 -9.76
CA GLN A 117 7.93 8.32 -10.47
C GLN A 117 8.65 9.66 -10.20
N SER A 118 7.92 10.77 -10.05
CA SER A 118 8.50 12.07 -9.68
C SER A 118 9.03 12.05 -8.25
N ARG A 119 8.31 11.42 -7.31
CA ARG A 119 8.83 11.17 -5.96
C ARG A 119 10.12 10.35 -5.97
N TRP A 120 10.19 9.34 -6.84
CA TRP A 120 11.40 8.54 -7.02
C TRP A 120 12.57 9.33 -7.65
N LYS A 121 12.30 10.15 -8.68
CA LYS A 121 13.32 11.01 -9.31
C LYS A 121 13.88 12.07 -8.37
N VAL A 122 13.04 12.66 -7.53
CA VAL A 122 13.46 13.65 -6.52
C VAL A 122 14.29 12.99 -5.42
N ALA A 123 13.95 11.74 -5.04
CA ALA A 123 14.67 11.01 -4.00
C ALA A 123 16.00 10.39 -4.47
N HIS A 124 16.21 10.14 -5.77
CA HIS A 124 17.40 9.43 -6.29
C HIS A 124 18.24 10.22 -7.32
N GLY A 125 17.89 11.48 -7.59
CA GLY A 125 18.73 12.41 -8.34
C GLY A 125 18.87 12.09 -9.84
N ALA A 126 18.74 13.14 -10.66
CA ALA A 126 19.25 13.10 -12.03
C ALA A 126 20.78 12.95 -11.95
N ALA A 127 21.29 11.74 -12.21
CA ALA A 127 22.68 11.58 -12.60
C ALA A 127 22.84 12.24 -13.98
N SER A 128 23.51 13.39 -14.00
CA SER A 128 24.37 13.78 -15.13
C SER A 128 25.66 12.97 -15.05
#